data_AF-A0A6I1NNW4-F1
#
_entry.id   AF-A0A6I1NNW4-F1
#
_cell.length_a   1.000
_cell.length_b   1.000
_cell.length_c   1.000
_cell.angle_alpha   90.00
_cell.angle_beta   90.00
_cell.angle_gamma   90.00
#
_symmetry.space_group_name_H-M   'P 1'
#
loop_
_entity.id
_entity.type
_entity.pdbx_description
1 polymer ?
#
loop_
_entity_poly.entity_id
_entity_poly.type
_entity_poly.pdbx_seq_one_letter_code
_entity_poly.pdbx_strand_id
1 'polypeptide(L)' 'KDLTGKVKAGELVNQVALQVGGKGGGRPDMAQAGGTQPENLAAALEGLPAWLDGKL' A
#
# COMPACT_ATOMS: atom_id res chain seq x y z
N LYS A 1 7.35 9.25 16.91
CA LYS A 1 6.26 10.14 16.44
C LYS A 1 5.42 9.34 15.46
N ASP A 2 4.09 9.44 15.53
CA ASP A 2 3.19 8.71 14.63
C ASP A 2 3.42 9.14 13.15
N LEU A 3 3.47 8.17 12.24
CA LEU A 3 3.65 8.37 10.80
C LEU A 3 2.33 8.56 10.06
N THR A 4 1.18 8.31 10.71
CA THR A 4 -0.16 8.41 10.14
C THR A 4 -0.45 9.77 9.48
N GLY A 5 0.17 10.85 9.97
CA GLY A 5 0.06 12.19 9.38
C GLY A 5 0.86 12.39 8.07
N LYS A 6 1.86 11.54 7.80
CA LYS A 6 2.68 11.57 6.59
C LYS A 6 2.25 10.50 5.58
N VAL A 7 1.96 9.30 6.09
CA VAL A 7 1.60 8.12 5.29
C VAL A 7 0.32 7.51 5.88
N LYS A 8 -0.75 7.51 5.09
CA LYS A 8 -2.01 6.84 5.45
C LYS A 8 -1.93 5.38 5.05
N ALA A 9 -2.20 4.46 5.98
CA ALA A 9 -2.17 3.02 5.73
C ALA A 9 -3.06 2.61 4.54
N GLY A 10 -4.25 3.21 4.43
CA GLY A 10 -5.19 2.95 3.33
C GLY A 10 -4.64 3.29 1.94
N GLU A 11 -3.88 4.38 1.82
CA GLU A 11 -3.26 4.77 0.55
C GLU A 11 -2.14 3.79 0.17
N LEU A 12 -1.31 3.43 1.16
CA LEU A 12 -0.20 2.50 0.99
C LEU A 12 -0.69 1.13 0.51
N VAL A 13 -1.66 0.52 1.19
CA VAL A 13 -2.14 -0.82 0.80
C VAL A 13 -2.88 -0.79 -0.53
N ASN A 14 -3.57 0.32 -0.86
CA ASN A 14 -4.28 0.44 -2.13
C ASN A 14 -3.34 0.58 -3.34
N GLN A 15 -2.15 1.19 -3.17
CA GLN A 15 -1.13 1.20 -4.23
C GLN A 15 -0.69 -0.21 -4.64
N VAL A 16 -0.50 -1.11 -3.67
CA VAL A 16 -0.18 -2.51 -3.93
C VAL A 16 -1.39 -3.22 -4.52
N ALA A 17 -2.57 -3.02 -3.93
CA ALA A 17 -3.81 -3.69 -4.32
C ALA A 17 -4.13 -3.52 -5.81
N LEU A 18 -3.99 -2.30 -6.35
CA LEU A 18 -4.29 -2.00 -7.76
C LEU A 18 -3.40 -2.81 -8.71
N GLN A 19 -2.15 -3.08 -8.35
CA GLN A 19 -1.19 -3.85 -9.16
C GLN A 19 -1.47 -5.36 -9.12
N VAL A 20 -2.12 -5.84 -8.06
CA VAL A 20 -2.57 -7.24 -7.93
C VAL A 20 -4.04 -7.44 -8.32
N GLY A 21 -4.60 -6.54 -9.14
CA GLY A 21 -5.97 -6.66 -9.65
C GLY A 21 -7.05 -6.49 -8.57
N GLY A 22 -6.78 -5.67 -7.56
CA GLY A 22 -7.57 -5.57 -6.34
C GLY A 22 -7.82 -4.16 -5.86
N LYS A 23 -8.27 -4.06 -4.61
CA LYS A 23 -8.54 -2.79 -3.93
C LYS A 23 -8.24 -2.91 -2.44
N GLY A 24 -7.77 -1.82 -1.85
CA GLY A 24 -7.47 -1.72 -0.42
C GLY A 24 -8.19 -0.55 0.24
N GLY A 25 -8.28 -0.61 1.57
CA GLY A 25 -8.85 0.46 2.37
C GLY A 25 -8.76 0.20 3.87
N GLY A 26 -9.06 1.22 4.65
CA GLY A 26 -9.06 1.14 6.11
C GLY A 26 -8.92 2.51 6.74
N ARG A 27 -8.57 2.49 8.03
CA ARG A 27 -8.28 3.70 8.80
C ARG A 27 -6.89 4.23 8.45
N PRO A 28 -6.57 5.49 8.80
CA PRO A 28 -5.24 6.06 8.55
C PRO A 28 -4.09 5.28 9.23
N ASP A 29 -4.34 4.69 10.40
CA ASP A 29 -3.39 3.90 11.20
C ASP A 29 -3.31 2.43 10.78
N MET A 30 -4.36 1.90 10.14
CA MET A 30 -4.47 0.48 9.81
C MET A 30 -5.37 0.26 8.60
N ALA A 31 -4.88 -0.49 7.63
CA ALA A 31 -5.64 -0.83 6.42
C ALA A 31 -5.34 -2.24 5.94
N GLN A 32 -6.25 -2.78 5.14
CA GLN A 32 -6.15 -4.09 4.52
C GLN A 32 -6.53 -4.00 3.05
N ALA A 33 -5.95 -4.90 2.25
CA ALA A 33 -6.20 -5.00 0.83
C ALA A 33 -6.14 -6.45 0.37
N GLY A 34 -6.75 -6.72 -0.77
CA GLY A 34 -6.65 -7.99 -1.49
C GLY A 34 -6.81 -7.77 -2.98
N GLY A 35 -6.49 -8.79 -3.76
CA GLY A 35 -6.60 -8.79 -5.21
C GLY A 35 -6.61 -10.20 -5.79
N THR A 36 -6.90 -10.32 -7.08
CA THR A 36 -7.09 -11.60 -7.78
C THR A 36 -5.85 -12.07 -8.53
N GLN A 37 -4.79 -11.27 -8.58
CA GLN A 37 -3.53 -11.56 -9.29
C GLN A 37 -2.36 -11.68 -8.30
N PRO A 38 -2.33 -12.72 -7.45
CA PRO A 38 -1.26 -12.90 -6.46
C PRO A 38 0.13 -13.03 -7.09
N GLU A 39 0.22 -13.47 -8.35
CA GLU A 39 1.46 -13.55 -9.13
C GLU A 39 2.18 -12.20 -9.26
N ASN A 40 1.45 -11.08 -9.21
CA ASN A 40 2.03 -9.74 -9.31
C ASN A 40 2.49 -9.18 -7.95
N LEU A 41 2.28 -9.89 -6.84
CA LEU A 41 2.52 -9.38 -5.50
C LEU A 41 3.99 -8.99 -5.28
N ALA A 42 4.93 -9.81 -5.74
CA ALA A 42 6.36 -9.52 -5.58
C ALA A 42 6.73 -8.20 -6.27
N ALA A 43 6.39 -8.04 -7.55
CA ALA A 43 6.64 -6.82 -8.32
C ALA A 43 5.92 -5.60 -7.71
N ALA A 44 4.69 -5.77 -7.23
CA ALA A 44 3.93 -4.69 -6.59
C ALA A 44 4.59 -4.18 -5.29
N LEU A 45 5.36 -5.03 -4.60
CA LEU A 45 6.09 -4.68 -3.38
C LEU A 45 7.47 -4.04 -3.65
N GLU A 46 8.09 -4.25 -4.81
CA GLU A 46 9.45 -3.76 -5.10
C GLU A 46 9.55 -2.22 -5.10
N GLY A 47 8.53 -1.52 -5.60
CA GLY A 47 8.53 -0.05 -5.68
C GLY A 47 8.14 0.67 -4.39
N LEU A 48 7.64 -0.06 -3.39
CA LEU A 48 7.11 0.53 -2.14
C LEU A 48 8.15 1.30 -1.32
N PRO A 49 9.40 0.82 -1.13
CA PRO A 49 10.41 1.55 -0.38
C PRO A 49 10.70 2.94 -0.98
N ALA A 50 10.90 3.01 -2.31
CA ALA A 50 11.16 4.27 -2.99
C ALA A 50 9.99 5.26 -2.90
N TRP A 51 8.75 4.75 -2.93
CA TRP A 51 7.56 5.56 -2.72
C TRP A 51 7.46 6.10 -1.29
N LEU A 52 7.81 5.27 -0.29
CA LEU A 52 7.83 5.67 1.12
C LEU A 52 8.87 6.75 1.40
N ASP A 53 10.06 6.66 0.80
CA ASP A 53 11.12 7.66 0.96
C ASP A 53 10.68 9.05 0.49
N GLY A 54 9.81 9.13 -0.52
CA GLY A 54 9.23 10.40 -0.98
C GLY A 54 8.20 11.03 -0.02
N LYS A 55 7.74 10.29 0.99
CA LYS A 55 6.71 10.73 1.95
C LYS A 55 7.22 10.93 3.38
N LEU A 56 8.35 10.32 3.74
CA LEU A 56 8.96 10.41 5.07
C LEU A 56 9.82 11.66 5.23
#